data_AF-A0A2K3KM29-F1
#
_entry.id   AF-A0A2K3KM29-F1
#
_cell.length_a   1.000
_cell.length_b   1.000
_cell.length_c   1.000
_cell.angle_alpha   90.00
_cell.angle_beta   90.00
_cell.angle_gamma   90.00
#
_symmetry.space_group_name_H-M   'P 1'
#
loop_
_entity.id
_entity.type
_entity.pdbx_description
1 polymer ?
#
loop_
_entity_poly.entity_id
_entity_poly.type
_entity_poly.pdbx_seq_one_letter_code
_entity_poly.pdbx_strand_id
1 'polypeptide(L)' 'VRLAKLKANKVFTSPCDTSVLYPKTGGNIHEFTAITPCAVLDVIGPPYSKDDGRDCSYYRDHPYTSFPSKQHFIFR' A
#
# COMPACT_ATOMS: atom_id res chain seq x y z
N VAL A 1 4.15 15.44 1.61
CA VAL A 1 5.21 14.53 1.11
C VAL A 1 5.74 13.75 2.32
N ARG A 2 5.51 12.43 2.42
CA ARG A 2 5.94 11.55 3.54
C ARG A 2 6.74 10.34 3.02
N LEU A 3 7.79 9.96 3.74
CA LEU A 3 8.69 8.86 3.35
C LEU A 3 8.07 7.50 3.53
N ALA A 4 8.45 6.59 2.65
CA ALA A 4 8.07 5.19 2.71
C ALA A 4 9.11 4.33 2.01
N LYS A 5 9.03 3.01 2.25
CA LYS A 5 9.95 1.99 1.73
C LYS A 5 9.14 0.85 1.13
N LEU A 6 9.60 0.32 0.00
CA LEU A 6 8.98 -0.74 -0.77
C LEU A 6 8.92 -1.97 0.09
N LYS A 7 7.74 -2.56 0.14
CA LYS A 7 7.54 -3.86 0.76
C LYS A 7 7.30 -4.94 -0.29
N ALA A 8 6.52 -4.64 -1.33
CA ALA A 8 6.26 -5.56 -2.41
C ALA A 8 6.12 -4.81 -3.74
N ASN A 9 6.72 -5.38 -4.80
CA ASN A 9 6.47 -5.03 -6.20
C ASN A 9 6.57 -6.32 -7.00
N LYS A 10 5.45 -7.04 -7.12
CA LYS A 10 5.37 -8.39 -7.68
C LYS A 10 4.02 -8.61 -8.36
N VAL A 11 4.01 -9.53 -9.31
CA VAL A 11 2.77 -10.08 -9.89
C VAL A 11 2.32 -11.27 -9.05
N PHE A 12 1.03 -11.30 -8.70
CA PHE A 12 0.40 -12.43 -8.03
C PHE A 12 -0.46 -13.20 -9.03
N THR A 13 -0.34 -14.53 -9.03
CA THR A 13 -1.12 -15.44 -9.88
C THR A 13 -1.68 -16.53 -9.00
N SER A 14 -2.95 -16.88 -9.20
CA SER A 14 -3.58 -17.98 -8.45
C SER A 14 -2.96 -19.33 -8.86
N PRO A 15 -2.69 -20.25 -7.92
CA PRO A 15 -2.87 -20.09 -6.47
C PRO A 15 -1.75 -19.27 -5.83
N CYS A 16 -2.09 -18.44 -4.83
CA CYS A 16 -1.12 -17.68 -4.04
C CYS A 16 -1.47 -17.71 -2.55
N ASP A 17 -0.45 -17.56 -1.70
CA ASP A 17 -0.63 -17.43 -0.26
C ASP A 17 -1.31 -16.10 0.10
N THR A 18 -2.05 -16.10 1.21
CA THR A 18 -2.65 -14.88 1.76
C THR A 18 -1.55 -13.92 2.25
N SER A 19 -1.71 -12.63 1.95
CA SER A 19 -0.86 -11.57 2.48
C SER A 19 -1.47 -10.94 3.74
N VAL A 20 -0.64 -10.56 4.70
CA VAL A 20 -1.09 -9.92 5.96
C VAL A 20 -0.41 -8.56 6.12
N LEU A 21 -1.22 -7.54 6.37
CA LEU A 21 -0.80 -6.17 6.59
C LEU A 21 -1.18 -5.75 8.01
N TYR A 22 -0.30 -4.96 8.65
CA TYR A 22 -0.52 -4.42 9.99
C TYR A 22 -0.47 -2.89 9.94
N PRO A 23 -0.99 -2.16 10.94
CA PRO A 23 -1.03 -0.69 10.93
C PRO A 23 0.31 0.00 10.66
N LYS A 24 1.45 -0.63 10.98
CA LYS A 24 2.79 -0.07 10.79
C LYS A 24 3.81 -1.02 10.12
N THR A 25 3.42 -2.23 9.73
CA THR A 25 4.31 -3.23 9.11
C THR A 25 3.55 -4.02 8.03
N GLY A 26 4.25 -4.83 7.24
CA GLY A 26 3.62 -5.63 6.17
C GLY A 26 3.21 -4.87 4.91
N GLY A 27 3.38 -3.54 4.87
CA GLY A 27 3.06 -2.72 3.69
C GLY A 27 1.66 -2.10 3.75
N ASN A 28 1.33 -1.41 4.85
CA ASN A 28 0.03 -0.77 5.10
C ASN A 28 -0.43 0.27 4.04
N ILE A 29 0.40 0.59 3.06
CA ILE A 29 0.06 1.38 1.88
C ILE A 29 0.36 0.49 0.68
N HIS A 30 -0.65 0.18 -0.12
CA HIS A 30 -0.55 -0.74 -1.25
C HIS A 30 -1.48 -0.33 -2.39
N GLU A 31 -1.17 -0.83 -3.58
CA GLU A 31 -1.97 -0.69 -4.78
C GLU A 31 -2.07 -2.05 -5.46
N PHE A 32 -3.26 -2.39 -5.96
CA PHE A 32 -3.48 -3.56 -6.81
C PHE A 32 -3.82 -3.10 -8.22
N THR A 33 -3.06 -3.60 -9.20
CA THR A 33 -3.35 -3.41 -10.62
C THR A 33 -3.66 -4.76 -11.25
N ALA A 34 -4.89 -4.93 -11.74
CA ALA A 34 -5.32 -6.15 -12.40
C ALA A 34 -4.66 -6.28 -13.80
N ILE A 35 -3.86 -7.34 -13.99
CA ILE A 35 -3.25 -7.66 -15.30
C ILE A 35 -4.21 -8.48 -16.17
N THR A 36 -4.99 -9.34 -15.52
CA THR A 36 -6.08 -10.12 -16.10
C THR A 36 -7.30 -9.99 -15.18
N PRO A 37 -8.52 -10.35 -15.60
CA PRO A 37 -9.66 -10.41 -14.71
C PRO A 37 -9.33 -11.25 -13.46
N CYS A 38 -9.41 -10.63 -12.29
CA CYS A 38 -9.04 -11.25 -11.02
C CYS A 38 -10.03 -10.85 -9.92
N ALA A 39 -10.11 -11.67 -8.87
CA ALA A 39 -10.84 -11.37 -7.66
C ALA A 39 -9.87 -11.28 -6.48
N VAL A 40 -10.07 -10.29 -5.62
CA VAL A 40 -9.34 -10.12 -4.37
C VAL A 40 -10.34 -10.26 -3.23
N LEU A 41 -10.02 -11.08 -2.23
CA LEU A 41 -10.80 -11.24 -1.01
C LEU A 41 -10.02 -10.62 0.15
N ASP A 42 -10.55 -9.55 0.71
CA ASP A 42 -9.98 -8.88 1.88
C ASP A 42 -10.82 -9.13 3.14
N VAL A 43 -10.12 -9.43 4.24
CA VAL A 43 -10.69 -9.44 5.59
C VAL A 43 -10.07 -8.27 6.36
N ILE A 44 -10.90 -7.27 6.70
CA ILE A 44 -10.43 -6.01 7.29
C ILE A 44 -10.87 -5.92 8.76
N GLY A 45 -9.90 -5.79 9.67
CA GLY A 45 -10.14 -5.74 11.12
C GLY A 45 -9.34 -4.63 11.82
N PRO A 46 -9.99 -3.60 12.39
CA PRO A 46 -11.41 -3.22 12.24
C PRO A 46 -11.70 -2.55 10.88
N PRO A 47 -12.94 -2.62 10.36
CA PRO A 47 -13.32 -2.04 9.05
C PRO A 47 -13.44 -0.52 9.13
N TYR A 48 -12.99 0.22 8.12
CA TYR A 48 -12.95 1.69 8.10
C TYR A 48 -14.20 2.37 8.69
N SER A 49 -13.99 3.46 9.43
CA SER A 49 -15.04 4.22 10.10
C SER A 49 -14.58 5.66 10.29
N LYS A 50 -15.31 6.61 9.71
CA LYS A 50 -15.07 8.04 9.87
C LYS A 50 -15.25 8.50 11.31
N ASP A 51 -16.31 8.00 11.94
CA ASP A 51 -16.68 8.37 13.31
C ASP A 51 -15.62 7.92 14.32
N ASP A 52 -14.91 6.81 14.02
CA ASP A 52 -13.80 6.31 14.83
C ASP A 52 -12.42 6.85 14.37
N GLY A 53 -12.35 7.77 13.40
CA GLY A 53 -11.10 8.32 12.86
C GLY A 53 -10.27 7.33 12.01
N ARG A 54 -10.90 6.29 11.47
CA ARG A 54 -10.29 5.23 10.65
C ARG A 54 -10.65 5.43 9.18
N ASP A 55 -10.31 6.60 8.67
CA ASP A 55 -10.50 7.01 7.28
C ASP A 55 -9.55 6.30 6.30
N CYS A 56 -10.05 6.02 5.10
CA CYS A 56 -9.20 5.65 3.96
C CYS A 56 -8.56 6.90 3.37
N SER A 57 -7.23 6.97 3.40
CA SER A 57 -6.47 8.00 2.69
C SER A 57 -5.83 7.43 1.43
N TYR A 58 -5.93 8.17 0.33
CA TYR A 58 -5.29 7.82 -0.94
C TYR A 58 -3.98 8.58 -1.09
N TYR A 59 -2.99 7.93 -1.70
CA TYR A 59 -1.67 8.49 -1.95
C TYR A 59 -1.27 8.23 -3.40
N ARG A 60 -0.45 9.12 -3.94
CA ARG A 60 0.26 8.92 -5.20
C ARG A 60 1.74 8.81 -4.88
N ASP A 61 2.40 7.79 -5.42
CA ASP A 61 3.83 7.63 -5.27
C ASP A 61 4.58 8.55 -6.23
N HIS A 62 5.80 8.89 -5.83
CA HIS A 62 6.71 9.71 -6.61
C HIS A 62 8.11 9.15 -6.40
N PRO A 63 8.93 9.03 -7.46
CA PRO A 63 10.30 8.58 -7.32
C PRO A 63 11.05 9.41 -6.29
N TYR A 64 11.86 8.73 -5.47
CA TYR A 64 12.87 9.34 -4.58
C TYR A 64 13.56 10.52 -5.28
N THR A 65 14.11 10.30 -6.48
CA THR A 65 14.89 11.29 -7.24
C THR A 65 14.12 12.54 -7.66
N SER A 66 12.79 12.55 -7.59
CA SER A 66 11.97 13.72 -7.94
C SER A 66 12.04 14.84 -6.91
N PHE A 67 12.63 14.60 -5.73
CA PHE A 67 12.82 15.61 -4.69
C PHE A 67 14.31 15.94 -4.51
N PRO A 68 14.79 17.13 -4.92
CA PRO A 68 16.19 17.52 -4.75
C PRO A 68 16.54 17.65 -3.26
N SER A 69 17.70 17.10 -2.91
CA SER A 69 18.16 16.83 -1.54
C SER A 69 18.18 18.05 -0.61
N LYS A 70 17.07 18.24 0.11
CA LYS A 70 17.05 18.71 1.50
C LYS A 70 16.14 17.79 2.29
N GLN A 71 16.69 16.61 2.59
CA GLN A 71 16.01 15.54 3.32
C GLN A 71 14.74 15.09 2.58
N HIS A 72 14.19 13.94 2.92
CA HIS A 72 12.90 13.47 2.42
C HIS A 72 12.87 12.90 1.00
N PHE A 73 12.86 11.57 0.96
CA PHE A 73 12.57 10.76 -0.19
C PHE A 73 11.57 9.58 -0.01
N ILE A 74 10.76 9.37 -1.04
CA ILE A 74 9.47 8.66 -1.06
C ILE A 74 9.48 7.47 -2.04
N PHE A 75 8.68 6.44 -1.71
CA PHE A 75 8.27 5.23 -2.46
C PHE A 75 9.15 4.83 -3.67
N ARG A 76 10.22 4.08 -3.40
CA ARG A 76 10.18 2.68 -3.82
C ARG A 76 9.85 1.98 -2.55
#